data_AF-A0A517RIL1-F1
#
_entry.id   AF-A0A517RIL1-F1
#
_cell.length_a   1.000
_cell.length_b   1.000
_cell.length_c   1.000
_cell.angle_alpha   90.00
_cell.angle_beta   90.00
_cell.angle_gamma   90.00
#
_symmetry.space_group_name_H-M   'P 1'
#
loop_
_entity.id
_entity.type
_entity.pdbx_description
1 polymer ?
#
loop_
_entity_poly.entity_id
_entity_poly.type
_entity_poly.pdbx_seq_one_letter_code
_entity_poly.pdbx_strand_id
1 'polypeptide(L)'
;MKLSLCLPVLFRPGIFQRAGIRIVVSFLLSTIGLSVGIAQTSSQPDPFNQVSGPEFSAVVKAVSQNDYDLALKLSSDLRRDAIKTRNRELQSEVIATIKEVNRLKREFHKLGSVYELMQKSKDPEACRTIGNFYCLDKGDWQAGLKLLTKSDSPDLQATAAADLKRPVTPEEQAKLADAWWKVAEKEKGVTRKAYLLRGRYWYLLARPRLPAIECVDRNKKLLQIPLSSDKIVIWNQHNGEYANHGTDECIVTLLYQGKSVWRQVVRVPWKPDAPAYRVIRPPNVRFDQIKVDITKYLKKGGGLGEIEVFDGTINLVQNSSAFAKEYHGNERTFHPSNVIDGDKSGATGFWLLNRQHTGWVAIDLVNQLEQP
;
A
#
# COMPACT_ATOMS: atom_id res chain seq x y z
N MET A 1 49.38 -48.99 -65.91
CA MET A 1 48.16 -49.28 -66.69
C MET A 1 47.25 -50.15 -65.81
N LYS A 2 46.01 -49.68 -65.61
CA LYS A 2 44.90 -50.26 -64.81
C LYS A 2 45.02 -50.18 -63.28
N LEU A 3 44.24 -49.26 -62.71
CA LEU A 3 44.05 -48.96 -61.30
C LEU A 3 42.95 -49.84 -60.68
N SER A 4 43.19 -50.21 -59.42
CA SER A 4 42.48 -51.19 -58.61
C SER A 4 41.20 -50.64 -57.95
N LEU A 5 40.24 -51.55 -57.75
CA LEU A 5 39.03 -51.39 -56.97
C LEU A 5 39.32 -51.14 -55.47
N CYS A 6 38.42 -50.42 -54.81
CA CYS A 6 38.02 -50.67 -53.42
C CYS A 6 36.57 -50.20 -53.20
N LEU A 7 35.72 -51.16 -52.85
CA LEU A 7 34.46 -50.96 -52.11
C LEU A 7 34.78 -50.89 -50.61
N PRO A 8 33.89 -50.31 -49.80
CA PRO A 8 33.13 -51.18 -48.90
C PRO A 8 31.66 -50.79 -48.71
N VAL A 9 30.86 -51.81 -48.33
CA VAL A 9 29.46 -51.75 -47.91
C VAL A 9 29.36 -52.24 -46.46
N LEU A 10 28.33 -51.75 -45.74
CA LEU A 10 27.73 -52.19 -44.45
C LEU A 10 28.11 -51.37 -43.20
N PHE A 11 27.22 -50.46 -42.74
CA PHE A 11 26.23 -50.74 -41.67
C PHE A 11 25.28 -49.55 -41.39
N ARG A 12 24.06 -49.90 -40.94
CA ARG A 12 22.76 -49.20 -40.73
C ARG A 12 22.68 -48.29 -39.47
N PRO A 13 21.51 -47.73 -39.03
CA PRO A 13 20.39 -47.03 -39.72
C PRO A 13 19.85 -45.77 -38.98
N GLY A 14 19.07 -44.95 -39.71
CA GLY A 14 17.77 -44.42 -39.22
C GLY A 14 17.72 -43.04 -38.55
N ILE A 15 16.99 -42.10 -39.16
CA ILE A 15 15.92 -41.29 -38.53
C ILE A 15 15.07 -40.64 -39.65
N PHE A 16 13.76 -40.68 -39.44
CA PHE A 16 12.68 -40.35 -40.36
C PHE A 16 12.45 -38.84 -40.54
N GLN A 17 11.87 -38.53 -41.71
CA GLN A 17 11.49 -37.24 -42.31
C GLN A 17 10.52 -36.33 -41.52
N ARG A 18 10.50 -35.04 -41.87
CA ARG A 18 9.36 -34.29 -42.50
C ARG A 18 9.80 -32.83 -42.78
N ALA A 19 10.05 -32.44 -44.04
CA ALA A 19 9.11 -31.94 -45.05
C ALA A 19 8.44 -30.59 -44.67
N GLY A 20 8.91 -29.50 -45.30
CA GLY A 20 8.36 -28.15 -45.19
C GLY A 20 7.44 -27.80 -46.37
N ILE A 21 6.46 -26.92 -46.13
CA ILE A 21 5.62 -26.28 -47.15
C ILE A 21 5.37 -24.82 -46.72
N ARG A 22 5.66 -23.88 -47.63
CA ARG A 22 5.33 -22.45 -47.54
C ARG A 22 3.89 -22.23 -48.02
N ILE A 23 3.12 -21.40 -47.32
CA ILE A 23 1.85 -20.82 -47.81
C ILE A 23 1.85 -19.31 -47.55
N VAL A 24 1.56 -18.56 -48.62
CA VAL A 24 1.31 -17.12 -48.68
C VAL A 24 -0.15 -16.86 -48.30
N VAL A 25 -0.43 -15.83 -47.49
CA VAL A 25 -1.82 -15.38 -47.22
C VAL A 25 -1.93 -13.87 -47.40
N SER A 26 -2.84 -13.49 -48.29
CA SER A 26 -3.22 -12.14 -48.69
C SER A 26 -4.01 -11.39 -47.62
N PHE A 27 -3.84 -10.06 -47.58
CA PHE A 27 -4.62 -9.13 -46.76
C PHE A 27 -6.05 -8.96 -47.31
N LEU A 28 -7.06 -9.19 -46.46
CA LEU A 28 -8.43 -8.74 -46.66
C LEU A 28 -8.78 -7.76 -45.51
N LEU A 29 -9.01 -6.49 -45.85
CA LEU A 29 -9.61 -5.53 -44.94
C LEU A 29 -11.08 -5.91 -44.74
N SER A 30 -11.46 -6.18 -43.49
CA SER A 30 -12.85 -6.20 -43.06
C SER A 30 -12.95 -5.51 -41.71
N THR A 31 -13.70 -4.41 -41.70
CA THR A 31 -14.02 -3.58 -40.55
C THR A 31 -14.77 -4.39 -39.49
N ILE A 32 -14.12 -4.66 -38.37
CA ILE A 32 -14.79 -5.07 -37.13
C ILE A 32 -14.61 -3.91 -36.16
N GLY A 33 -15.69 -3.18 -35.91
CA GLY A 33 -15.74 -2.19 -34.85
C GLY A 33 -15.48 -2.87 -33.51
N LEU A 34 -14.27 -2.70 -32.98
CA LEU A 34 -13.95 -3.01 -31.60
C LEU A 34 -14.72 -2.03 -30.73
N SER A 35 -15.90 -2.46 -30.28
CA SER A 35 -16.50 -1.90 -29.09
C SER A 35 -15.47 -2.06 -27.97
N VAL A 36 -14.91 -0.93 -27.52
CA VAL A 36 -14.11 -0.85 -26.30
C VAL A 36 -15.06 -1.16 -25.15
N GLY A 37 -15.25 -2.44 -24.88
CA GLY A 37 -15.76 -2.91 -23.62
C GLY A 37 -14.74 -2.54 -22.57
N ILE A 38 -14.98 -1.44 -21.85
CA ILE A 38 -14.28 -1.13 -20.61
C ILE A 38 -14.60 -2.29 -19.67
N ALA A 39 -13.69 -3.26 -19.60
CA ALA A 39 -13.72 -4.31 -18.61
C ALA A 39 -13.41 -3.68 -17.24
N GLN A 40 -14.41 -3.07 -16.62
CA GLN A 40 -14.44 -2.94 -15.17
C GLN A 40 -14.58 -4.35 -14.62
N THR A 41 -13.51 -4.93 -14.05
CA THR A 41 -13.53 -5.84 -12.89
C THR A 41 -12.14 -6.45 -12.61
N SER A 42 -11.29 -5.67 -11.97
CA SER A 42 -10.80 -6.09 -10.65
C SER A 42 -10.92 -4.87 -9.76
N SER A 43 -11.89 -4.85 -8.85
CA SER A 43 -12.02 -3.73 -7.91
C SER A 43 -10.84 -3.85 -6.94
N GLN A 44 -9.71 -3.23 -7.28
CA GLN A 44 -8.61 -3.06 -6.34
C GLN A 44 -9.21 -2.58 -5.01
N PRO A 45 -8.82 -3.13 -3.86
CA PRO A 45 -9.35 -2.65 -2.59
C PRO A 45 -9.13 -1.14 -2.48
N ASP A 46 -9.96 -0.48 -1.69
CA ASP A 46 -9.74 0.92 -1.38
C ASP A 46 -8.36 1.07 -0.70
N PRO A 47 -7.54 2.05 -1.06
CA PRO A 47 -6.21 2.27 -0.45
C PRO A 47 -6.25 2.48 1.07
N PHE A 48 -7.40 2.91 1.62
CA PHE A 48 -7.56 3.12 3.06
C PHE A 48 -8.24 1.92 3.73
N ASN A 49 -8.62 0.90 2.95
CA ASN A 49 -9.13 -0.32 3.53
C ASN A 49 -8.03 -1.03 4.32
N GLN A 50 -8.40 -1.61 5.46
CA GLN A 50 -7.48 -2.44 6.22
C GLN A 50 -7.00 -3.64 5.37
N VAL A 51 -5.70 -3.69 5.10
CA VAL A 51 -5.05 -4.84 4.46
C VAL A 51 -4.54 -5.77 5.55
N SER A 52 -4.87 -7.06 5.46
CA SER A 52 -4.40 -8.11 6.38
C SER A 52 -3.93 -9.33 5.58
N GLY A 53 -3.04 -10.13 6.16
CA GLY A 53 -2.59 -11.38 5.55
C GLY A 53 -3.76 -12.36 5.27
N PRO A 54 -3.65 -13.25 4.28
CA PRO A 54 -4.72 -14.18 3.89
C PRO A 54 -5.22 -15.05 5.05
N GLU A 55 -4.36 -15.38 6.01
CA GLU A 55 -4.68 -16.10 7.23
C GLU A 55 -5.69 -15.37 8.14
N PHE A 56 -5.82 -14.04 8.00
CA PHE A 56 -6.80 -13.22 8.71
C PHE A 56 -8.11 -13.04 7.95
N SER A 57 -8.26 -13.59 6.74
CA SER A 57 -9.44 -13.36 5.88
C SER A 57 -10.79 -13.64 6.58
N ALA A 58 -10.88 -14.72 7.35
CA ALA A 58 -12.07 -15.05 8.13
C ALA A 58 -12.34 -14.04 9.26
N VAL A 59 -11.28 -13.57 9.95
CA VAL A 59 -11.38 -12.54 10.99
C VAL A 59 -11.86 -11.22 10.37
N VAL A 60 -11.25 -10.80 9.25
CA VAL A 60 -11.64 -9.58 8.52
C VAL A 60 -13.10 -9.64 8.07
N LYS A 61 -13.55 -10.80 7.58
CA LYS A 61 -14.97 -11.00 7.21
C LYS A 61 -15.91 -10.88 8.40
N ALA A 62 -15.57 -11.46 9.55
CA ALA A 62 -16.39 -11.34 10.76
C ALA A 62 -16.44 -9.87 11.25
N VAL A 63 -15.30 -9.18 11.25
CA VAL A 63 -15.23 -7.73 11.54
C VAL A 63 -16.09 -6.94 10.54
N SER A 64 -16.02 -7.23 9.24
CA SER A 64 -16.82 -6.55 8.21
C SER A 64 -18.33 -6.69 8.44
N GLN A 65 -18.76 -7.80 9.01
CA GLN A 65 -20.15 -8.09 9.39
C GLN A 65 -20.54 -7.58 10.79
N ASN A 66 -19.64 -6.89 11.49
CA ASN A 66 -19.79 -6.45 12.89
C ASN A 66 -19.96 -7.61 13.89
N ASP A 67 -19.61 -8.83 13.50
CA ASP A 67 -19.59 -9.99 14.40
C ASP A 67 -18.23 -10.06 15.10
N TYR A 68 -18.04 -9.14 16.04
CA TYR A 68 -16.80 -9.02 16.79
C TYR A 68 -16.54 -10.22 17.71
N ASP A 69 -17.60 -10.91 18.15
CA ASP A 69 -17.47 -12.12 18.96
C ASP A 69 -16.92 -13.29 18.14
N LEU A 70 -17.44 -13.50 16.92
CA LEU A 70 -16.86 -14.46 15.99
C LEU A 70 -15.43 -14.07 15.61
N ALA A 71 -15.16 -12.79 15.35
CA ALA A 71 -13.81 -12.31 15.03
C ALA A 71 -12.79 -12.61 16.15
N LEU A 72 -13.18 -12.43 17.43
CA LEU A 72 -12.34 -12.76 18.58
C LEU A 72 -12.11 -14.27 18.74
N LYS A 73 -13.16 -15.08 18.49
CA LYS A 73 -13.04 -16.54 18.49
C LYS A 73 -12.06 -17.01 17.40
N LEU A 74 -12.26 -16.57 16.17
CA LEU A 74 -11.39 -16.90 15.03
C LEU A 74 -9.94 -16.44 15.28
N SER A 75 -9.74 -15.25 15.85
CA SER A 75 -8.41 -14.77 16.23
C SER A 75 -7.76 -15.64 17.30
N SER A 76 -8.54 -16.13 18.28
CA SER A 76 -8.04 -17.03 19.32
C SER A 76 -7.65 -18.40 18.77
N ASP A 77 -8.41 -18.92 17.80
CA ASP A 77 -8.09 -20.14 17.08
C ASP A 77 -6.79 -19.99 16.27
N LEU A 78 -6.67 -18.90 15.51
CA LEU A 78 -5.45 -18.57 14.77
C LEU A 78 -4.24 -18.43 15.69
N ARG A 79 -4.41 -17.85 16.89
CA ARG A 79 -3.34 -17.75 17.91
C ARG A 79 -2.86 -19.13 18.34
N ARG A 80 -3.79 -20.07 18.58
CA ARG A 80 -3.46 -21.43 18.99
C ARG A 80 -2.66 -22.16 17.90
N ASP A 81 -3.03 -21.98 16.64
CA ASP A 81 -2.31 -22.58 15.52
C ASP A 81 -0.94 -21.94 15.31
N ALA A 82 -0.82 -20.62 15.49
CA ALA A 82 0.47 -19.92 15.47
C ALA A 82 1.41 -20.37 16.60
N ILE A 83 0.88 -20.74 17.77
CA ILE A 83 1.64 -21.33 18.88
C ILE A 83 2.13 -22.74 18.52
N LYS A 84 1.24 -23.61 18.02
CA LYS A 84 1.58 -24.99 17.64
C LYS A 84 2.67 -25.04 16.56
N THR A 85 2.57 -24.17 15.57
CA THR A 85 3.54 -24.03 14.47
C THR A 85 4.78 -23.24 14.84
N ARG A 86 4.86 -22.71 16.08
CA ARG A 86 5.96 -21.87 16.58
C ARG A 86 6.23 -20.63 15.71
N ASN A 87 5.22 -20.15 14.98
CA ASN A 87 5.32 -18.95 14.16
C ASN A 87 5.19 -17.69 15.05
N ARG A 88 6.33 -17.16 15.51
CA ARG A 88 6.40 -16.00 16.43
C ARG A 88 5.89 -14.70 15.80
N GLU A 89 6.06 -14.53 14.50
CA GLU A 89 5.58 -13.36 13.76
C GLU A 89 4.05 -13.35 13.74
N LEU A 90 3.45 -14.45 13.30
CA LEU A 90 2.00 -14.61 13.31
C LEU A 90 1.42 -14.51 14.73
N GLN A 91 2.09 -15.06 15.75
CA GLN A 91 1.65 -14.89 17.15
C GLN A 91 1.56 -13.41 17.55
N SER A 92 2.54 -12.60 17.13
CA SER A 92 2.57 -11.16 17.45
C SER A 92 1.49 -10.39 16.71
N GLU A 93 1.28 -10.70 15.43
CA GLU A 93 0.22 -10.11 14.61
C GLU A 93 -1.18 -10.46 15.17
N VAL A 94 -1.42 -11.72 15.51
CA VAL A 94 -2.71 -12.15 16.08
C VAL A 94 -3.01 -11.45 17.40
N ILE A 95 -2.00 -11.24 18.26
CA ILE A 95 -2.21 -10.48 19.51
C ILE A 95 -2.60 -9.03 19.22
N ALA A 96 -1.98 -8.39 18.22
CA ALA A 96 -2.36 -7.05 17.79
C ALA A 96 -3.80 -7.02 17.24
N THR A 97 -4.16 -8.00 16.41
CA THR A 97 -5.52 -8.15 15.86
C THR A 97 -6.56 -8.34 16.97
N ILE A 98 -6.30 -9.19 17.97
CA ILE A 98 -7.22 -9.37 19.11
C ILE A 98 -7.45 -8.06 19.87
N LYS A 99 -6.39 -7.25 20.09
CA LYS A 99 -6.52 -5.95 20.75
C LYS A 99 -7.39 -5.00 19.93
N GLU A 100 -7.19 -4.98 18.62
CA GLU A 100 -7.94 -4.12 17.71
C GLU A 100 -9.41 -4.53 17.60
N VAL A 101 -9.70 -5.82 17.44
CA VAL A 101 -11.09 -6.33 17.43
C VAL A 101 -11.79 -6.00 18.74
N ASN A 102 -11.11 -6.11 19.88
CA ASN A 102 -11.68 -5.70 21.18
C ASN A 102 -11.95 -4.19 21.26
N ARG A 103 -11.08 -3.35 20.68
CA ARG A 103 -11.31 -1.89 20.58
C ARG A 103 -12.56 -1.62 19.76
N LEU A 104 -12.64 -2.18 18.55
CA LEU A 104 -13.78 -2.02 17.65
C LEU A 104 -15.09 -2.51 18.27
N LYS A 105 -15.06 -3.66 18.98
CA LYS A 105 -16.22 -4.17 19.70
C LYS A 105 -16.77 -3.16 20.71
N ARG A 106 -15.88 -2.55 21.51
CA ARG A 106 -16.28 -1.54 22.52
C ARG A 106 -16.83 -0.28 21.88
N GLU A 107 -16.19 0.23 20.83
CA GLU A 107 -16.66 1.43 20.14
C GLU A 107 -18.00 1.18 19.43
N PHE A 108 -18.15 0.03 18.76
CA PHE A 108 -19.41 -0.32 18.12
C PHE A 108 -20.55 -0.54 19.12
N HIS A 109 -20.27 -1.10 20.30
CA HIS A 109 -21.26 -1.26 21.36
C HIS A 109 -21.88 0.08 21.79
N LYS A 110 -21.06 1.16 21.86
CA LYS A 110 -21.55 2.52 22.16
C LYS A 110 -22.50 3.06 21.08
N LEU A 111 -22.40 2.55 19.85
CA LEU A 111 -23.21 2.95 18.70
C LEU A 111 -24.46 2.09 18.51
N GLY A 112 -24.77 1.17 19.44
CA GLY A 112 -25.88 0.20 19.27
C GLY A 112 -27.22 0.83 18.90
N SER A 113 -27.66 1.85 19.65
CA SER A 113 -28.92 2.55 19.37
C SER A 113 -28.92 3.27 18.01
N VAL A 114 -27.80 3.92 17.66
CA VAL A 114 -27.62 4.60 16.37
C VAL A 114 -27.62 3.60 15.21
N TYR A 115 -26.98 2.45 15.40
CA TYR A 115 -26.94 1.38 14.41
C TYR A 115 -28.35 0.79 14.17
N GLU A 116 -29.13 0.55 15.23
CA GLU A 116 -30.52 0.12 15.10
C GLU A 116 -31.38 1.14 14.35
N LEU A 117 -31.22 2.44 14.67
CA LEU A 117 -31.94 3.51 13.99
C LEU A 117 -31.59 3.54 12.49
N MET A 118 -30.31 3.49 12.15
CA MET A 118 -29.84 3.38 10.77
C MET A 118 -30.43 2.16 10.05
N GLN A 119 -30.58 1.03 10.75
CA GLN A 119 -31.16 -0.18 10.16
C GLN A 119 -32.67 -0.04 9.92
N LYS A 120 -33.41 0.51 10.89
CA LYS A 120 -34.87 0.62 10.85
C LYS A 120 -35.38 1.71 9.91
N SER A 121 -34.86 2.93 10.02
CA SER A 121 -35.40 4.10 9.31
C SER A 121 -34.49 4.66 8.23
N LYS A 122 -33.24 4.18 8.13
CA LYS A 122 -32.20 4.78 7.27
C LYS A 122 -32.03 6.28 7.59
N ASP A 123 -32.16 6.63 8.86
CA ASP A 123 -31.97 7.99 9.35
C ASP A 123 -30.63 8.58 8.84
N PRO A 124 -30.63 9.80 8.26
CA PRO A 124 -29.43 10.38 7.66
C PRO A 124 -28.28 10.62 8.65
N GLU A 125 -28.57 11.07 9.86
CA GLU A 125 -27.56 11.33 10.90
C GLU A 125 -26.97 10.01 11.40
N ALA A 126 -27.81 8.98 11.57
CA ALA A 126 -27.37 7.64 11.92
C ALA A 126 -26.49 7.01 10.82
N CYS A 127 -26.86 7.21 9.53
CA CYS A 127 -26.04 6.78 8.40
C CYS A 127 -24.67 7.47 8.40
N ARG A 128 -24.60 8.77 8.71
CA ARG A 128 -23.33 9.49 8.84
C ARG A 128 -22.48 8.94 9.97
N THR A 129 -23.07 8.73 11.15
CA THR A 129 -22.35 8.24 12.33
C THR A 129 -21.77 6.85 12.11
N ILE A 130 -22.57 5.90 11.62
CA ILE A 130 -22.09 4.54 11.32
C ILE A 130 -21.14 4.52 10.13
N GLY A 131 -21.39 5.34 9.10
CA GLY A 131 -20.48 5.49 7.97
C GLY A 131 -19.10 5.99 8.38
N ASN A 132 -19.05 6.97 9.28
CA ASN A 132 -17.81 7.45 9.88
C ASN A 132 -17.11 6.36 10.69
N PHE A 133 -17.82 5.63 11.54
CA PHE A 133 -17.23 4.52 12.27
C PHE A 133 -16.61 3.46 11.32
N TYR A 134 -17.31 3.13 10.22
CA TYR A 134 -16.77 2.19 9.22
C TYR A 134 -15.52 2.72 8.53
N CYS A 135 -15.49 3.98 8.10
CA CYS A 135 -14.31 4.56 7.47
C CYS A 135 -13.14 4.74 8.45
N LEU A 136 -13.39 5.35 9.61
CA LEU A 136 -12.35 5.90 10.48
C LEU A 136 -11.81 4.88 11.47
N ASP A 137 -12.70 4.10 12.10
CA ASP A 137 -12.31 3.16 13.14
C ASP A 137 -11.99 1.80 12.53
N LYS A 138 -12.91 1.29 11.72
CA LYS A 138 -12.82 -0.06 11.14
C LYS A 138 -11.92 -0.11 9.90
N GLY A 139 -11.66 1.04 9.27
CA GLY A 139 -10.92 1.09 8.01
C GLY A 139 -11.62 0.31 6.90
N ASP A 140 -12.96 0.29 6.86
CA ASP A 140 -13.75 -0.24 5.74
C ASP A 140 -14.42 0.95 5.03
N TRP A 141 -13.59 1.69 4.29
CA TRP A 141 -14.02 2.88 3.56
C TRP A 141 -15.05 2.53 2.50
N GLN A 142 -14.94 1.37 1.87
CA GLN A 142 -15.89 0.93 0.87
C GLN A 142 -17.31 0.80 1.42
N ALA A 143 -17.48 0.22 2.62
CA ALA A 143 -18.77 0.14 3.30
C ALA A 143 -19.20 1.48 3.90
N GLY A 144 -18.26 2.21 4.51
CA GLY A 144 -18.54 3.51 5.13
C GLY A 144 -19.02 4.55 4.12
N LEU A 145 -18.34 4.68 2.98
CA LEU A 145 -18.74 5.60 1.90
C LEU A 145 -20.17 5.35 1.41
N LYS A 146 -20.59 4.07 1.29
CA LYS A 146 -21.97 3.72 0.91
C LYS A 146 -23.02 4.17 1.93
N LEU A 147 -22.64 4.36 3.19
CA LEU A 147 -23.50 4.94 4.21
C LEU A 147 -23.45 6.47 4.18
N LEU A 148 -22.26 7.04 3.94
CA LEU A 148 -22.08 8.49 3.85
C LEU A 148 -22.83 9.14 2.66
N THR A 149 -23.10 8.38 1.59
CA THR A 149 -24.01 8.82 0.50
C THR A 149 -25.45 9.05 0.97
N LYS A 150 -25.82 8.57 2.16
CA LYS A 150 -27.14 8.74 2.78
C LYS A 150 -27.09 9.67 4.00
N SER A 151 -26.00 10.40 4.20
CA SER A 151 -25.80 11.29 5.34
C SER A 151 -26.79 12.46 5.36
N ASP A 152 -26.86 13.19 6.47
CA ASP A 152 -27.61 14.44 6.65
C ASP A 152 -27.00 15.66 5.92
N SER A 153 -25.80 15.50 5.33
CA SER A 153 -25.04 16.58 4.70
C SER A 153 -24.96 16.40 3.17
N PRO A 154 -25.63 17.25 2.36
CA PRO A 154 -25.60 17.13 0.90
C PRO A 154 -24.19 17.17 0.30
N ASP A 155 -23.29 18.01 0.85
CA ASP A 155 -21.89 18.07 0.42
C ASP A 155 -21.18 16.72 0.66
N LEU A 156 -21.42 16.08 1.81
CA LEU A 156 -20.82 14.79 2.16
C LEU A 156 -21.41 13.66 1.32
N GLN A 157 -22.71 13.67 1.06
CA GLN A 157 -23.36 12.70 0.17
C GLN A 157 -22.71 12.73 -1.23
N ALA A 158 -22.60 13.92 -1.81
CA ALA A 158 -22.01 14.11 -3.13
C ALA A 158 -20.52 13.71 -3.17
N THR A 159 -19.76 14.09 -2.13
CA THR A 159 -18.33 13.73 -2.02
C THR A 159 -18.14 12.22 -1.91
N ALA A 160 -18.90 11.54 -1.05
CA ALA A 160 -18.83 10.09 -0.90
C ALA A 160 -19.25 9.36 -2.18
N ALA A 161 -20.27 9.85 -2.88
CA ALA A 161 -20.71 9.28 -4.15
C ALA A 161 -19.65 9.44 -5.26
N ALA A 162 -18.95 10.59 -5.30
CA ALA A 162 -17.84 10.80 -6.21
C ALA A 162 -16.63 9.91 -5.87
N ASP A 163 -16.32 9.73 -4.59
CA ASP A 163 -15.25 8.85 -4.13
C ASP A 163 -15.49 7.38 -4.52
N LEU A 164 -16.73 6.89 -4.34
CA LEU A 164 -17.13 5.54 -4.74
C LEU A 164 -16.96 5.25 -6.24
N LYS A 165 -16.94 6.27 -7.10
CA LYS A 165 -16.66 6.11 -8.54
C LYS A 165 -15.19 5.83 -8.83
N ARG A 166 -14.30 6.13 -7.88
CA ARG A 166 -12.83 5.99 -7.98
C ARG A 166 -12.27 6.67 -9.23
N PRO A 167 -12.31 8.01 -9.28
CA PRO A 167 -11.84 8.74 -10.45
C PRO A 167 -10.38 8.40 -10.77
N VAL A 168 -10.07 8.31 -12.07
CA VAL A 168 -8.73 7.96 -12.59
C VAL A 168 -8.02 9.14 -13.25
N THR A 169 -8.77 10.16 -13.65
CA THR A 169 -8.20 11.37 -14.24
C THR A 169 -7.64 12.30 -13.16
N PRO A 170 -6.49 12.95 -13.38
CA PRO A 170 -5.91 13.89 -12.41
C PRO A 170 -6.89 15.00 -11.99
N GLU A 171 -7.69 15.51 -12.93
CA GLU A 171 -8.59 16.64 -12.71
C GLU A 171 -9.76 16.24 -11.79
N GLU A 172 -10.35 15.05 -12.00
CA GLU A 172 -11.41 14.55 -11.13
C GLU A 172 -10.89 14.18 -9.75
N GLN A 173 -9.68 13.61 -9.67
CA GLN A 173 -9.02 13.30 -8.40
C GLN A 173 -8.73 14.58 -7.59
N ALA A 174 -8.26 15.65 -8.24
CA ALA A 174 -8.03 16.94 -7.62
C ALA A 174 -9.34 17.56 -7.10
N LYS A 175 -10.41 17.53 -7.90
CA LYS A 175 -11.75 18.00 -7.49
C LYS A 175 -12.28 17.21 -6.30
N LEU A 176 -12.08 15.89 -6.28
CA LEU A 176 -12.47 15.05 -5.16
C LEU A 176 -11.67 15.36 -3.90
N ALA A 177 -10.38 15.67 -4.03
CA ALA A 177 -9.57 16.13 -2.91
C ALA A 177 -10.11 17.42 -2.29
N ASP A 178 -10.43 18.41 -3.13
CA ASP A 178 -11.00 19.68 -2.68
C ASP A 178 -12.37 19.49 -2.01
N ALA A 179 -13.21 18.59 -2.55
CA ALA A 179 -14.51 18.25 -1.96
C ALA A 179 -14.36 17.65 -0.56
N TRP A 180 -13.43 16.71 -0.37
CA TRP A 180 -13.11 16.16 0.95
C TRP A 180 -12.61 17.22 1.92
N TRP A 181 -11.74 18.13 1.46
CA TRP A 181 -11.24 19.22 2.30
C TRP A 181 -12.33 20.22 2.69
N LYS A 182 -13.25 20.55 1.78
CA LYS A 182 -14.42 21.40 2.07
C LYS A 182 -15.33 20.76 3.11
N VAL A 183 -15.62 19.46 2.99
CA VAL A 183 -16.43 18.76 3.99
C VAL A 183 -15.71 18.72 5.33
N ALA A 184 -14.39 18.49 5.35
CA ALA A 184 -13.59 18.46 6.57
C ALA A 184 -13.61 19.77 7.37
N GLU A 185 -13.83 20.92 6.73
CA GLU A 185 -13.93 22.22 7.41
C GLU A 185 -15.14 22.32 8.35
N LYS A 186 -16.19 21.53 8.10
CA LYS A 186 -17.40 21.45 8.93
C LYS A 186 -17.27 20.45 10.08
N GLU A 187 -16.21 19.65 10.09
CA GLU A 187 -16.00 18.57 11.04
C GLU A 187 -15.02 18.97 12.16
N LYS A 188 -14.94 18.14 13.21
CA LYS A 188 -13.98 18.30 14.31
C LYS A 188 -13.27 16.99 14.61
N GLY A 189 -12.18 17.08 15.39
CA GLY A 189 -11.46 15.92 15.92
C GLY A 189 -11.02 14.93 14.85
N VAL A 190 -11.22 13.64 15.14
CA VAL A 190 -10.78 12.51 14.28
C VAL A 190 -11.47 12.51 12.91
N THR A 191 -12.73 12.92 12.82
CA THR A 191 -13.48 12.98 11.55
C THR A 191 -12.88 14.01 10.61
N ARG A 192 -12.59 15.21 11.12
CA ARG A 192 -11.89 16.24 10.34
C ARG A 192 -10.56 15.74 9.82
N LYS A 193 -9.76 15.10 10.68
CA LYS A 193 -8.44 14.57 10.29
C LYS A 193 -8.57 13.52 9.18
N ALA A 194 -9.47 12.55 9.34
CA ALA A 194 -9.67 11.49 8.36
C ALA A 194 -10.11 12.02 6.99
N TYR A 195 -11.01 12.99 6.95
CA TYR A 195 -11.43 13.63 5.70
C TYR A 195 -10.29 14.45 5.06
N LEU A 196 -9.49 15.15 5.87
CA LEU A 196 -8.28 15.82 5.37
C LEU A 196 -7.29 14.83 4.74
N LEU A 197 -7.05 13.69 5.39
CA LEU A 197 -6.17 12.63 4.89
C LEU A 197 -6.72 11.97 3.63
N ARG A 198 -8.04 11.77 3.54
CA ARG A 198 -8.69 11.26 2.32
C ARG A 198 -8.52 12.21 1.15
N GLY A 199 -8.73 13.51 1.38
CA GLY A 199 -8.45 14.52 0.36
C GLY A 199 -6.98 14.57 -0.04
N ARG A 200 -6.06 14.46 0.94
CA ARG A 200 -4.61 14.36 0.68
C ARG A 200 -4.28 13.20 -0.25
N TYR A 201 -4.83 12.01 -0.01
CA TYR A 201 -4.58 10.86 -0.88
C TYR A 201 -4.93 11.15 -2.34
N TRP A 202 -6.14 11.65 -2.59
CA TRP A 202 -6.61 11.94 -3.95
C TRP A 202 -5.77 13.02 -4.61
N TYR A 203 -5.39 14.07 -3.87
CA TYR A 203 -4.53 15.11 -4.41
C TYR A 203 -3.12 14.59 -4.72
N LEU A 204 -2.51 13.79 -3.84
CA LEU A 204 -1.18 13.25 -4.09
C LEU A 204 -1.15 12.31 -5.31
N LEU A 205 -2.24 11.60 -5.58
CA LEU A 205 -2.39 10.77 -6.78
C LEU A 205 -2.55 11.61 -8.06
N ALA A 206 -3.16 12.78 -7.97
CA ALA A 206 -3.37 13.71 -9.08
C ALA A 206 -2.13 14.55 -9.38
N ARG A 207 -1.48 15.08 -8.33
CA ARG A 207 -0.46 16.14 -8.36
C ARG A 207 0.63 15.94 -9.40
N PRO A 208 1.24 14.74 -9.58
CA PRO A 208 2.31 14.56 -10.56
C PRO A 208 1.89 14.80 -12.02
N ARG A 209 0.58 14.80 -12.30
CA ARG A 209 -0.01 14.92 -13.63
C ARG A 209 -0.83 16.21 -13.81
N LEU A 210 -0.83 17.11 -12.84
CA LEU A 210 -1.54 18.39 -12.91
C LEU A 210 -0.61 19.52 -13.39
N PRO A 211 -1.16 20.54 -14.08
CA PRO A 211 -0.43 21.78 -14.33
C PRO A 211 0.02 22.43 -13.02
N ALA A 212 1.24 22.98 -12.99
CA ALA A 212 1.81 23.56 -11.77
C ALA A 212 0.94 24.65 -11.12
N ILE A 213 0.21 25.43 -11.93
CA ILE A 213 -0.71 26.47 -11.46
C ILE A 213 -1.86 25.90 -10.62
N GLU A 214 -2.35 24.70 -10.96
CA GLU A 214 -3.41 24.02 -10.20
C GLU A 214 -2.91 23.44 -8.88
N CYS A 215 -1.59 23.32 -8.70
CA CYS A 215 -1.00 22.75 -7.50
C CYS A 215 -0.75 23.80 -6.40
N VAL A 216 -0.70 25.10 -6.72
CA VAL A 216 -0.23 26.14 -5.79
C VAL A 216 -1.02 26.15 -4.48
N ASP A 217 -2.35 26.31 -4.53
CA ASP A 217 -3.16 26.42 -3.31
C ASP A 217 -3.37 25.07 -2.62
N ARG A 218 -3.41 23.98 -3.39
CA ARG A 218 -3.51 22.62 -2.86
C ARG A 218 -2.26 22.20 -2.09
N ASN A 219 -1.07 22.60 -2.57
CA ASN A 219 0.19 22.43 -1.83
C ASN A 219 0.20 23.23 -0.52
N LYS A 220 -0.35 24.46 -0.50
CA LYS A 220 -0.53 25.21 0.76
C LYS A 220 -1.47 24.48 1.73
N LYS A 221 -2.55 23.87 1.22
CA LYS A 221 -3.46 23.06 2.04
C LYS A 221 -2.76 21.84 2.62
N LEU A 222 -1.92 21.12 1.86
CA LEU A 222 -1.16 19.97 2.35
C LEU A 222 -0.31 20.31 3.59
N LEU A 223 0.36 21.46 3.60
CA LEU A 223 1.18 21.92 4.74
C LEU A 223 0.37 22.11 6.03
N GLN A 224 -0.94 22.35 5.91
CA GLN A 224 -1.83 22.57 7.05
C GLN A 224 -2.41 21.27 7.62
N ILE A 225 -2.29 20.15 6.91
CA ILE A 225 -2.82 18.87 7.37
C ILE A 225 -1.90 18.34 8.48
N PRO A 226 -2.41 18.10 9.70
CA PRO A 226 -1.59 17.56 10.78
C PRO A 226 -1.32 16.07 10.52
N LEU A 227 -0.06 15.74 10.30
CA LEU A 227 0.40 14.36 10.14
C LEU A 227 1.08 13.88 11.42
N SER A 228 0.67 12.72 11.88
CA SER A 228 1.23 11.98 13.02
C SER A 228 1.17 10.49 12.68
N SER A 229 1.97 9.67 13.34
CA SER A 229 1.98 8.22 13.10
C SER A 229 1.87 7.46 14.41
N ASP A 230 1.12 6.35 14.41
CA ASP A 230 1.09 5.39 15.51
C ASP A 230 1.91 4.12 15.23
N LYS A 231 2.25 3.89 13.96
CA LYS A 231 2.92 2.67 13.51
C LYS A 231 3.73 2.93 12.25
N ILE A 232 5.02 2.59 12.30
CA ILE A 232 5.92 2.57 11.14
C ILE A 232 6.34 1.12 10.92
N VAL A 233 6.38 0.67 9.66
CA VAL A 233 6.86 -0.64 9.28
C VAL A 233 8.04 -0.46 8.31
N ILE A 234 9.19 -1.01 8.69
CA ILE A 234 10.38 -1.02 7.85
C ILE A 234 10.55 -2.44 7.30
N TRP A 235 10.37 -2.61 6.00
CA TRP A 235 10.56 -3.87 5.30
C TRP A 235 11.98 -3.97 4.75
N ASN A 236 12.60 -5.10 5.01
CA ASN A 236 13.88 -5.46 4.43
C ASN A 236 13.67 -6.01 3.02
N GLN A 237 14.72 -5.91 2.20
CA GLN A 237 14.80 -6.63 0.94
C GLN A 237 15.77 -7.80 1.08
N HIS A 238 15.56 -8.83 0.27
CA HIS A 238 16.47 -9.96 0.11
C HIS A 238 16.96 -10.11 -1.34
N ASN A 239 16.53 -9.24 -2.26
CA ASN A 239 16.98 -9.22 -3.65
C ASN A 239 16.72 -10.55 -4.38
N GLY A 240 15.66 -11.27 -3.97
CA GLY A 240 15.25 -12.54 -4.55
C GLY A 240 16.38 -13.56 -4.57
N GLU A 241 16.63 -14.14 -5.75
CA GLU A 241 17.65 -15.18 -5.95
C GLU A 241 19.08 -14.72 -5.63
N TYR A 242 19.35 -13.41 -5.64
CA TYR A 242 20.70 -12.90 -5.40
C TYR A 242 21.10 -12.91 -3.93
N ALA A 243 20.16 -12.71 -2.99
CA ALA A 243 20.38 -12.79 -1.54
C ALA A 243 21.64 -12.05 -1.01
N ASN A 244 22.02 -10.94 -1.67
CA ASN A 244 23.34 -10.33 -1.51
C ASN A 244 23.33 -8.90 -0.94
N HIS A 245 22.16 -8.35 -0.64
CA HIS A 245 21.99 -7.09 0.07
C HIS A 245 21.04 -7.30 1.23
N GLY A 246 21.18 -6.51 2.29
CA GLY A 246 20.25 -6.53 3.41
C GLY A 246 20.58 -5.44 4.42
N THR A 247 19.59 -4.99 5.17
CA THR A 247 19.79 -4.06 6.29
C THR A 247 19.76 -4.83 7.61
N ASP A 248 20.79 -4.69 8.45
CA ASP A 248 20.79 -5.22 9.82
C ASP A 248 20.30 -4.16 10.81
N GLU A 249 20.81 -2.94 10.65
CA GLU A 249 20.53 -1.82 11.53
C GLU A 249 20.32 -0.55 10.71
N CYS A 250 19.29 0.20 11.08
CA CYS A 250 19.04 1.54 10.57
C CYS A 250 18.60 2.48 11.68
N ILE A 251 18.54 3.75 11.36
CA ILE A 251 18.01 4.79 12.21
C ILE A 251 16.83 5.41 11.50
N VAL A 252 15.66 5.33 12.13
CA VAL A 252 14.45 6.00 11.66
C VAL A 252 14.35 7.35 12.36
N THR A 253 14.23 8.41 11.58
CA THR A 253 14.08 9.80 12.05
C THR A 253 12.80 10.38 11.48
N LEU A 254 11.95 10.93 12.33
CA LEU A 254 10.85 11.79 11.93
C LEU A 254 11.32 13.24 11.97
N LEU A 255 11.09 13.96 10.88
CA LEU A 255 11.43 15.37 10.76
C LEU A 255 10.15 16.20 10.61
N TYR A 256 10.17 17.39 11.19
CA TYR A 256 9.17 18.42 10.97
C TYR A 256 9.89 19.70 10.57
N GLN A 257 9.62 20.21 9.37
CA GLN A 257 10.25 21.41 8.82
C GLN A 257 11.78 21.34 8.88
N GLY A 258 12.33 20.18 8.53
CA GLY A 258 13.78 19.90 8.53
C GLY A 258 14.41 19.63 9.91
N LYS A 259 13.65 19.72 11.01
CA LYS A 259 14.15 19.44 12.36
C LYS A 259 13.76 18.03 12.80
N SER A 260 14.72 17.27 13.34
CA SER A 260 14.45 15.97 13.95
C SER A 260 13.55 16.13 15.18
N VAL A 261 12.32 15.62 15.11
CA VAL A 261 11.36 15.61 16.23
C VAL A 261 11.36 14.29 16.99
N TRP A 262 11.83 13.21 16.36
CA TRP A 262 11.98 11.91 16.98
C TRP A 262 12.97 11.05 16.19
N ARG A 263 13.70 10.18 16.88
CA ARG A 263 14.69 9.27 16.29
C ARG A 263 14.77 7.97 17.08
N GLN A 264 14.93 6.85 16.39
CA GLN A 264 15.13 5.55 17.01
C GLN A 264 16.11 4.69 16.19
N VAL A 265 17.00 3.97 16.89
CA VAL A 265 17.81 2.90 16.30
C VAL A 265 16.95 1.64 16.19
N VAL A 266 16.97 1.00 15.02
CA VAL A 266 16.09 -0.10 14.67
C VAL A 266 16.91 -1.23 14.09
N ARG A 267 16.76 -2.43 14.65
CA ARG A 267 17.26 -3.66 14.02
C ARG A 267 16.16 -4.32 13.20
N VAL A 268 16.42 -4.46 11.90
CA VAL A 268 15.47 -5.04 10.95
C VAL A 268 15.92 -6.48 10.69
N PRO A 269 15.08 -7.49 10.97
CA PRO A 269 15.46 -8.87 10.65
C PRO A 269 15.65 -9.00 9.14
N TRP A 270 16.51 -9.93 8.74
CA TRP A 270 16.74 -10.27 7.34
C TRP A 270 16.62 -11.78 7.17
N LYS A 271 15.89 -12.19 6.14
CA LYS A 271 15.74 -13.59 5.73
C LYS A 271 16.04 -13.67 4.23
N PRO A 272 16.84 -14.63 3.77
CA PRO A 272 17.25 -14.73 2.37
C PRO A 272 16.11 -15.11 1.41
N ASP A 273 15.04 -15.70 1.92
CA ASP A 273 13.99 -16.39 1.15
C ASP A 273 12.58 -16.02 1.60
N ALA A 274 12.44 -15.00 2.45
CA ALA A 274 11.15 -14.58 2.98
C ALA A 274 11.15 -13.07 3.29
N PRO A 275 9.97 -12.42 3.19
CA PRO A 275 9.80 -11.07 3.71
C PRO A 275 10.22 -10.99 5.18
N ALA A 276 10.90 -9.90 5.52
CA ALA A 276 11.31 -9.63 6.89
C ALA A 276 11.13 -8.13 7.17
N TYR A 277 10.57 -7.80 8.33
CA TYR A 277 10.23 -6.42 8.64
C TYR A 277 10.32 -6.14 10.14
N ARG A 278 10.30 -4.85 10.49
CA ARG A 278 10.20 -4.38 11.87
C ARG A 278 9.10 -3.35 12.00
N VAL A 279 8.20 -3.59 12.95
CA VAL A 279 7.20 -2.60 13.40
C VAL A 279 7.77 -1.74 14.51
N ILE A 280 7.56 -0.43 14.41
CA ILE A 280 7.96 0.57 15.39
C ILE A 280 6.74 1.43 15.70
N ARG A 281 6.62 1.91 16.95
CA ARG A 281 5.52 2.77 17.39
C ARG A 281 6.09 4.09 17.91
N PRO A 282 6.17 5.13 17.08
CA PRO A 282 6.68 6.43 17.52
C PRO A 282 5.70 7.11 18.49
N PRO A 283 6.15 8.11 19.27
CA PRO A 283 5.25 8.96 20.04
C PRO A 283 4.36 9.78 19.09
N ASN A 284 3.24 10.28 19.60
CA ASN A 284 2.37 11.18 18.85
C ASN A 284 3.00 12.55 18.66
N VAL A 285 3.86 12.68 17.64
CA VAL A 285 4.53 13.92 17.25
C VAL A 285 4.17 14.29 15.81
N ARG A 286 4.14 15.59 15.52
CA ARG A 286 3.93 16.09 14.16
C ARG A 286 5.19 15.91 13.34
N PHE A 287 5.05 15.46 12.10
CA PHE A 287 6.16 15.31 11.14
C PHE A 287 5.68 15.61 9.71
N ASP A 288 6.60 15.93 8.82
CA ASP A 288 6.35 16.10 7.37
C ASP A 288 7.32 15.27 6.51
N GLN A 289 8.33 14.66 7.13
CA GLN A 289 9.28 13.78 6.46
C GLN A 289 9.71 12.64 7.38
N ILE A 290 9.91 11.47 6.79
CA ILE A 290 10.59 10.34 7.43
C ILE A 290 11.91 10.09 6.72
N LYS A 291 12.97 9.87 7.48
CA LYS A 291 14.29 9.53 6.97
C LYS A 291 14.78 8.25 7.62
N VAL A 292 15.32 7.34 6.82
CA VAL A 292 15.89 6.08 7.26
C VAL A 292 17.36 6.01 6.85
N ASP A 293 18.25 6.12 7.83
CA ASP A 293 19.70 6.02 7.63
C ASP A 293 20.14 4.56 7.87
N ILE A 294 20.66 3.89 6.86
CA ILE A 294 21.21 2.52 6.98
C ILE A 294 22.58 2.61 7.65
N THR A 295 22.70 2.10 8.87
CA THR A 295 23.94 2.16 9.67
C THR A 295 24.75 0.88 9.61
N LYS A 296 24.09 -0.27 9.47
CA LYS A 296 24.74 -1.58 9.25
C LYS A 296 23.97 -2.38 8.21
N TYR A 297 24.70 -2.92 7.25
CA TYR A 297 24.15 -3.78 6.21
C TYR A 297 24.73 -5.19 6.30
N LEU A 298 24.07 -6.10 5.59
CA LEU A 298 24.47 -7.49 5.44
C LEU A 298 25.05 -7.69 4.04
N LYS A 299 25.96 -8.66 3.91
CA LYS A 299 26.51 -9.11 2.63
C LYS A 299 27.22 -7.97 1.88
N LYS A 300 26.74 -7.56 0.70
CA LYS A 300 27.42 -6.63 -0.22
C LYS A 300 26.96 -5.18 -0.09
N GLY A 301 25.86 -4.89 0.60
CA GLY A 301 25.34 -3.53 0.74
C GLY A 301 23.96 -3.46 1.39
N GLY A 302 23.55 -2.23 1.74
CA GLY A 302 22.25 -1.95 2.34
C GLY A 302 21.14 -1.70 1.32
N GLY A 303 19.92 -1.60 1.84
CA GLY A 303 18.72 -1.35 1.04
C GLY A 303 17.47 -1.70 1.82
N LEU A 304 16.32 -1.26 1.31
CA LEU A 304 15.01 -1.52 1.91
C LEU A 304 14.03 -1.97 0.84
N GLY A 305 13.08 -2.82 1.24
CA GLY A 305 11.96 -3.20 0.38
C GLY A 305 10.95 -2.06 0.35
N GLU A 306 10.29 -1.85 1.48
CA GLU A 306 9.15 -0.93 1.63
C GLU A 306 9.24 -0.21 2.98
N ILE A 307 8.71 1.00 3.05
CA ILE A 307 8.48 1.76 4.27
C ILE A 307 7.00 2.10 4.31
N GLU A 308 6.31 1.68 5.36
CA GLU A 308 4.91 2.07 5.60
C GLU A 308 4.82 2.94 6.85
N VAL A 309 4.00 3.99 6.80
CA VAL A 309 3.81 4.92 7.93
C VAL A 309 2.31 5.13 8.14
N PHE A 310 1.79 4.62 9.24
CA PHE A 310 0.35 4.57 9.49
C PHE A 310 -0.12 5.59 10.51
N ASP A 311 -1.31 6.13 10.22
CA ASP A 311 -2.20 6.84 11.14
C ASP A 311 -3.56 6.12 11.13
N GLY A 312 -3.79 5.29 12.14
CA GLY A 312 -4.82 4.26 12.14
C GLY A 312 -4.60 3.25 11.02
N THR A 313 -5.55 3.17 10.09
CA THR A 313 -5.50 2.27 8.93
C THR A 313 -4.90 2.92 7.68
N ILE A 314 -4.53 4.19 7.75
CA ILE A 314 -4.13 4.99 6.57
C ILE A 314 -2.62 4.97 6.42
N ASN A 315 -2.10 4.45 5.30
CA ASN A 315 -0.68 4.55 4.96
C ASN A 315 -0.36 5.95 4.40
N LEU A 316 0.29 6.79 5.20
CA LEU A 316 0.58 8.19 4.92
C LEU A 316 1.62 8.40 3.81
N VAL A 317 2.52 7.46 3.60
CA VAL A 317 3.61 7.61 2.60
C VAL A 317 3.19 7.21 1.19
N GLN A 318 2.01 6.62 1.02
CA GLN A 318 1.48 6.29 -0.29
C GLN A 318 1.34 7.57 -1.16
N ASN A 319 1.76 7.47 -2.43
CA ASN A 319 1.78 8.57 -3.41
C ASN A 319 2.64 9.78 -2.98
N SER A 320 3.52 9.62 -1.98
CA SER A 320 4.46 10.66 -1.55
C SER A 320 5.72 10.66 -2.44
N SER A 321 6.67 11.55 -2.18
CA SER A 321 7.96 11.54 -2.90
C SER A 321 9.04 10.89 -2.02
N ALA A 322 9.83 9.98 -2.61
CA ALA A 322 10.99 9.38 -1.98
C ALA A 322 12.27 9.75 -2.74
N PHE A 323 13.32 10.09 -2.00
CA PHE A 323 14.64 10.43 -2.51
C PHE A 323 15.70 9.87 -1.56
N ALA A 324 16.90 9.60 -2.07
CA ALA A 324 17.96 8.96 -1.32
C ALA A 324 19.31 9.63 -1.56
N LYS A 325 20.27 9.32 -0.67
CA LYS A 325 21.67 9.69 -0.84
C LYS A 325 22.22 9.22 -2.19
N GLU A 326 21.90 7.99 -2.55
CA GLU A 326 22.32 7.31 -3.76
C GLU A 326 21.45 6.07 -3.97
N TYR A 327 21.55 5.46 -5.14
CA TYR A 327 20.96 4.16 -5.43
C TYR A 327 21.85 3.39 -6.42
N HIS A 328 21.76 2.06 -6.39
CA HIS A 328 22.72 1.18 -7.05
C HIS A 328 22.85 1.47 -8.55
N GLY A 329 24.06 1.84 -8.97
CA GLY A 329 24.39 2.10 -10.38
C GLY A 329 23.58 3.22 -11.05
N ASN A 330 22.85 4.04 -10.27
CA ASN A 330 21.81 4.95 -10.77
C ASN A 330 20.75 4.25 -11.65
N GLU A 331 20.53 2.95 -11.45
CA GLU A 331 19.55 2.18 -12.20
C GLU A 331 18.14 2.36 -11.66
N ARG A 332 17.18 2.66 -12.55
CA ARG A 332 15.77 2.90 -12.18
C ARG A 332 15.15 1.73 -11.40
N THR A 333 15.62 0.50 -11.62
CA THR A 333 15.19 -0.70 -10.91
C THR A 333 15.39 -0.60 -9.39
N PHE A 334 16.34 0.20 -8.92
CA PHE A 334 16.67 0.36 -7.50
C PHE A 334 16.33 1.77 -6.97
N HIS A 335 15.50 2.51 -7.70
CA HIS A 335 15.16 3.89 -7.39
C HIS A 335 14.48 3.99 -6.01
N PRO A 336 14.72 5.06 -5.22
CA PRO A 336 14.13 5.23 -3.89
C PRO A 336 12.60 5.24 -3.87
N SER A 337 11.92 5.53 -4.98
CA SER A 337 10.45 5.42 -5.07
C SER A 337 9.92 4.01 -4.79
N ASN A 338 10.77 2.99 -4.90
CA ASN A 338 10.37 1.61 -4.63
C ASN A 338 10.04 1.38 -3.15
N VAL A 339 10.55 2.21 -2.22
CA VAL A 339 10.23 2.05 -0.79
C VAL A 339 8.81 2.49 -0.41
N ILE A 340 8.00 2.91 -1.38
CA ILE A 340 6.62 3.35 -1.19
C ILE A 340 5.70 2.80 -2.30
N ASP A 341 6.12 1.75 -3.00
CA ASP A 341 5.36 1.16 -4.11
C ASP A 341 4.35 0.09 -3.65
N GLY A 342 4.44 -0.32 -2.38
CA GLY A 342 3.57 -1.31 -1.76
C GLY A 342 4.04 -2.76 -1.92
N ASP A 343 5.18 -3.01 -2.57
CA ASP A 343 5.79 -4.33 -2.70
C ASP A 343 6.51 -4.74 -1.40
N LYS A 344 5.84 -5.62 -0.64
CA LYS A 344 6.34 -6.15 0.62
C LYS A 344 7.03 -7.51 0.48
N SER A 345 7.27 -7.97 -0.74
CA SER A 345 7.87 -9.29 -0.99
C SER A 345 9.34 -9.35 -0.55
N GLY A 346 10.04 -8.22 -0.61
CA GLY A 346 11.50 -8.12 -0.49
C GLY A 346 12.26 -8.77 -1.66
N ALA A 347 11.56 -9.36 -2.63
CA ALA A 347 12.12 -10.06 -3.78
C ALA A 347 12.24 -9.14 -5.02
N THR A 348 11.38 -8.12 -5.08
CA THR A 348 11.26 -7.09 -6.10
C THR A 348 10.91 -5.76 -5.42
N GLY A 349 10.79 -4.68 -6.20
CA GLY A 349 10.29 -3.39 -5.68
C GLY A 349 11.11 -2.88 -4.49
N PHE A 350 12.43 -2.77 -4.63
CA PHE A 350 13.30 -2.37 -3.53
C PHE A 350 14.28 -1.27 -3.93
N TRP A 351 14.73 -0.50 -2.93
CA TRP A 351 15.82 0.45 -3.06
C TRP A 351 17.13 -0.19 -2.56
N LEU A 352 18.19 -0.11 -3.36
CA LEU A 352 19.53 -0.59 -2.99
C LEU A 352 20.55 0.54 -2.99
N LEU A 353 21.46 0.50 -2.03
CA LEU A 353 22.67 1.32 -2.03
C LEU A 353 23.73 0.74 -2.97
N ASN A 354 24.71 1.57 -3.30
CA ASN A 354 25.94 1.09 -3.91
C ASN A 354 26.65 0.11 -2.97
N ARG A 355 27.43 -0.82 -3.55
CA ARG A 355 28.09 -1.86 -2.76
C ARG A 355 29.04 -1.25 -1.75
N GLN A 356 29.07 -1.85 -0.56
CA GLN A 356 29.88 -1.45 0.59
C GLN A 356 29.54 -0.07 1.18
N HIS A 357 28.54 0.63 0.66
CA HIS A 357 28.15 1.95 1.16
C HIS A 357 27.07 1.86 2.24
N THR A 358 27.11 2.84 3.13
CA THR A 358 25.96 3.26 3.94
C THR A 358 25.35 4.53 3.35
N GLY A 359 24.06 4.71 3.58
CA GLY A 359 23.32 5.84 3.05
C GLY A 359 21.94 5.94 3.65
N TRP A 360 21.11 6.79 3.08
CA TRP A 360 19.78 7.05 3.60
C TRP A 360 18.78 7.20 2.47
N VAL A 361 17.52 6.90 2.79
CA VAL A 361 16.35 7.24 2.00
C VAL A 361 15.43 8.10 2.86
N ALA A 362 14.80 9.09 2.25
CA ALA A 362 13.84 9.97 2.88
C ALA A 362 12.56 10.02 2.04
N ILE A 363 11.43 10.11 2.73
CA ILE A 363 10.11 10.29 2.12
C ILE A 363 9.55 11.60 2.61
N ASP A 364 9.27 12.52 1.69
CA ASP A 364 8.60 13.78 1.98
C ASP A 364 7.09 13.63 1.75
N LEU A 365 6.32 13.84 2.82
CA LEU A 365 4.88 13.64 2.84
C LEU A 365 4.10 14.85 2.32
N VAL A 366 4.78 15.95 2.02
CA VAL A 366 4.17 17.22 1.64
C VAL A 366 4.69 17.73 0.30
N ASN A 367 5.99 17.84 0.12
CA ASN A 367 6.61 18.35 -1.10
C ASN A 367 6.76 17.24 -2.14
N GLN A 368 6.78 17.64 -3.41
CA GLN A 368 7.20 16.75 -4.49
C GLN A 368 8.68 17.01 -4.77
N LEU A 369 9.53 16.19 -4.18
CA LEU A 369 10.97 16.27 -4.38
C LEU A 369 11.40 15.29 -5.47
N GLU A 370 12.44 15.63 -6.21
CA GLU A 370 13.06 14.75 -7.19
C GLU A 370 14.34 14.15 -6.60
N GLN A 371 14.75 13.01 -7.14
CA GLN A 371 16.04 12.41 -6.80
C GLN A 371 17.15 13.37 -7.27
N PRO A 372 18.06 13.81 -6.37
CA PRO A 372 19.13 14.77 -6.70
C PRO A 372 20.10 14.30 -7.78
#